data_AF-M3GL46-F1
#
_entry.id   AF-M3GL46-F1
#
_cell.length_a   1.000
_cell.length_b   1.000
_cell.length_c   1.000
_cell.angle_alpha   90.00
_cell.angle_beta   90.00
_cell.angle_gamma   90.00
#
_symmetry.space_group_name_H-M   'P 1'
#
loop_
_entity.id
_entity.type
_entity.pdbx_description
1 polymer ?
#
loop_
_entity_poly.entity_id
_entity_poly.type
_entity_poly.pdbx_seq_one_letter_code
_entity_poly.pdbx_strand_id
1 'polypeptide(L)'
;MKDTPRLLVLTGHSEFWPKIKEEEEHALYLGPWCFSRNQFRKFFEQDDFEMAPSPYKDWKDVELHWTYISKLHDRLIVSLSKYLNDLYDLQESEKFWKLRSSYWLVHWLCSYYDRYLTIKNLNAEYPLVATVVNYSGGLKIKSCEDALERLKEHEYNLILYSELLNFLKFPSIVLKRESIELFRVFQKQTLKSKI
;
A
#
# COMPACT_ATOMS: atom_id res chain seq x y z
N MET A 1 14.72 -26.28 9.81
CA MET A 1 14.60 -25.21 8.79
C MET A 1 13.47 -24.21 9.08
N LYS A 2 12.80 -24.23 10.25
CA LYS A 2 11.65 -23.34 10.53
C LYS A 2 12.01 -21.95 11.10
N ASP A 3 13.31 -21.64 11.29
CA ASP A 3 13.74 -20.43 12.02
C ASP A 3 14.48 -19.39 11.16
N THR A 4 14.73 -19.65 9.88
CA THR A 4 15.42 -18.67 9.03
C THR A 4 14.43 -17.59 8.59
N PRO A 5 14.67 -16.30 8.89
CA PRO A 5 13.78 -15.23 8.46
C PRO A 5 13.76 -15.11 6.95
N ARG A 6 12.58 -14.90 6.38
CA ARG A 6 12.37 -14.71 4.94
C ARG A 6 12.08 -13.25 4.62
N LEU A 7 12.48 -12.79 3.44
CA LEU A 7 12.20 -11.42 3.00
C LEU A 7 10.74 -11.29 2.57
N LEU A 8 10.08 -10.23 3.00
CA LEU A 8 8.75 -9.82 2.57
C LEU A 8 8.87 -8.69 1.56
N VAL A 9 8.51 -8.97 0.31
CA VAL A 9 8.61 -8.02 -0.80
C VAL A 9 7.30 -7.25 -0.95
N LEU A 10 7.38 -5.93 -0.81
CA LEU A 10 6.21 -5.04 -0.76
C LEU A 10 5.91 -4.34 -2.10
N THR A 11 6.83 -4.38 -3.06
CA THR A 11 6.81 -3.50 -4.24
C THR A 11 7.57 -4.10 -5.43
N GLY A 12 7.32 -3.60 -6.65
CA GLY A 12 8.05 -4.01 -7.86
C GLY A 12 9.34 -3.26 -8.13
N HIS A 13 9.67 -2.31 -7.26
CA HIS A 13 10.97 -1.65 -7.25
C HIS A 13 12.09 -2.62 -6.89
N SER A 14 12.88 -2.99 -7.89
CA SER A 14 13.94 -4.00 -7.79
C SER A 14 15.02 -3.70 -6.75
N GLU A 15 15.21 -2.45 -6.33
CA GLU A 15 16.12 -2.10 -5.24
C GLU A 15 15.67 -2.67 -3.88
N PHE A 16 14.37 -2.89 -3.70
CA PHE A 16 13.79 -3.54 -2.53
C PHE A 16 13.66 -5.06 -2.66
N TRP A 17 14.11 -5.61 -3.80
CA TRP A 17 14.13 -7.06 -4.01
C TRP A 17 15.42 -7.69 -3.47
N PRO A 18 15.37 -8.98 -3.11
CA PRO A 18 16.56 -9.74 -2.76
C PRO A 18 17.62 -9.66 -3.86
N LYS A 19 18.90 -9.60 -3.46
CA LYS A 19 20.04 -9.47 -4.39
C LYS A 19 20.71 -10.80 -4.70
N ILE A 20 20.38 -11.82 -3.92
CA ILE A 20 20.93 -13.16 -4.00
C ILE A 20 19.79 -14.07 -4.47
N LYS A 21 20.08 -14.93 -5.45
CA LYS A 21 19.07 -15.76 -6.11
C LYS A 21 18.33 -16.66 -5.11
N GLU A 22 19.08 -17.27 -4.19
CA GLU A 22 18.52 -18.13 -3.15
C GLU A 22 17.53 -17.36 -2.25
N GLU A 23 17.80 -16.09 -1.92
CA GLU A 23 16.86 -15.26 -1.16
C GLU A 23 15.63 -14.84 -1.98
N GLU A 24 15.80 -14.63 -3.29
CA GLU A 24 14.73 -14.27 -4.22
C GLU A 24 13.70 -15.40 -4.36
N GLU A 25 14.18 -16.63 -4.55
CA GLU A 25 13.35 -17.83 -4.67
C GLU A 25 12.60 -18.17 -3.36
N HIS A 26 13.20 -17.82 -2.22
CA HIS A 26 12.59 -18.03 -0.90
C HIS A 26 11.95 -16.75 -0.34
N ALA A 27 11.80 -15.66 -1.07
CA ALA A 27 11.05 -14.51 -0.58
C ALA A 27 9.54 -14.76 -0.61
N LEU A 28 8.79 -13.98 0.19
CA LEU A 28 7.33 -13.92 0.11
C LEU A 28 6.95 -12.59 -0.54
N TYR A 29 6.20 -12.63 -1.63
CA TYR A 29 5.77 -11.45 -2.38
C TYR A 29 4.33 -11.10 -2.01
N LEU A 30 4.03 -9.84 -1.69
CA LEU A 30 2.67 -9.46 -1.25
C LEU A 30 1.60 -9.60 -2.33
N GLY A 31 2.01 -9.70 -3.59
CA GLY A 31 1.10 -10.00 -4.68
C GLY A 31 1.72 -9.81 -6.06
N PRO A 32 0.96 -10.17 -7.10
CA PRO A 32 1.35 -10.09 -8.51
C PRO A 32 1.99 -8.77 -8.95
N TRP A 33 1.50 -7.65 -8.40
CA TRP A 33 2.02 -6.32 -8.72
C TRP A 33 3.49 -6.14 -8.33
N CYS A 34 4.09 -6.99 -7.50
CA CYS A 34 5.54 -6.94 -7.28
C CYS A 34 6.31 -7.22 -8.59
N PHE A 35 5.74 -7.96 -9.54
CA PHE A 35 6.41 -8.28 -10.81
C PHE A 35 6.12 -7.24 -11.91
N SER A 36 5.27 -6.24 -11.65
CA SER A 36 5.11 -5.10 -12.56
C SER A 36 6.22 -4.09 -12.33
N ARG A 37 6.73 -3.51 -13.42
CA ARG A 37 7.80 -2.49 -13.41
C ARG A 37 9.10 -2.91 -12.70
N ASN A 38 9.33 -4.22 -12.58
CA ASN A 38 10.63 -4.76 -12.17
C ASN A 38 11.59 -4.75 -13.37
N GLN A 39 12.85 -4.36 -13.14
CA GLN A 39 13.86 -4.29 -14.22
C GLN A 39 14.44 -5.66 -14.60
N PHE A 40 14.41 -6.63 -13.69
CA PHE A 40 15.03 -7.95 -13.85
C PHE A 40 14.03 -9.07 -14.12
N ARG A 41 12.76 -8.89 -13.68
CA ARG A 41 11.69 -9.87 -13.84
C ARG A 41 10.53 -9.32 -14.66
N LYS A 42 9.86 -10.21 -15.37
CA LYS A 42 8.62 -9.96 -16.11
C LYS A 42 7.41 -10.40 -15.28
N PHE A 43 6.27 -9.78 -15.55
CA PHE A 43 5.02 -10.05 -14.85
C PHE A 43 4.61 -11.53 -14.88
N PHE A 44 4.84 -12.24 -15.99
CA PHE A 44 4.45 -13.63 -16.15
C PHE A 44 5.37 -14.64 -15.43
N GLU A 45 6.53 -14.22 -14.92
CA GLU A 45 7.42 -15.09 -14.13
C GLU A 45 6.92 -15.26 -12.68
N GLN A 46 5.87 -14.55 -12.29
CA GLN A 46 5.35 -14.53 -10.93
C GLN A 46 4.88 -15.89 -10.40
N ASP A 47 4.51 -16.81 -11.29
CA ASP A 47 4.00 -18.14 -10.95
C ASP A 47 5.11 -19.05 -10.37
N ASP A 48 6.38 -18.69 -10.58
CA ASP A 48 7.55 -19.40 -10.04
C ASP A 48 7.88 -18.98 -8.59
N PHE A 49 7.13 -18.05 -7.99
CA PHE A 49 7.44 -17.46 -6.69
C PHE A 49 6.31 -17.60 -5.67
N GLU A 50 6.65 -17.61 -4.38
CA GLU A 50 5.67 -17.67 -3.31
C GLU A 50 4.98 -16.31 -3.11
N MET A 51 3.65 -16.31 -3.27
CA MET A 51 2.81 -15.13 -3.10
C MET A 51 2.03 -15.19 -1.79
N ALA A 52 1.81 -14.03 -1.18
CA ALA A 52 0.81 -13.88 -0.14
C ALA A 52 -0.57 -14.24 -0.72
N PRO A 53 -1.42 -14.93 0.05
CA PRO A 53 -2.76 -15.27 -0.41
C PRO A 53 -3.58 -13.99 -0.63
N SER A 54 -4.50 -14.05 -1.60
CA SER A 54 -5.51 -13.00 -1.77
C SER A 54 -6.24 -12.76 -0.44
N PRO A 55 -6.44 -11.49 -0.04
CA PRO A 55 -7.20 -11.19 1.16
C PRO A 55 -8.69 -11.56 1.04
N TYR A 56 -9.21 -11.71 -0.19
CA TYR A 56 -10.59 -12.09 -0.47
C TYR A 56 -10.67 -13.53 -0.95
N LYS A 57 -11.59 -14.29 -0.37
CA LYS A 57 -11.80 -15.72 -0.70
C LYS A 57 -12.75 -15.92 -1.89
N ASP A 58 -13.84 -15.17 -1.88
CA ASP A 58 -14.90 -15.25 -2.88
C ASP A 58 -15.70 -13.94 -2.94
N TRP A 59 -16.70 -13.88 -3.81
CA TRP A 59 -17.54 -12.70 -3.98
C TRP A 59 -18.36 -12.32 -2.74
N LYS A 60 -18.74 -13.28 -1.90
CA LYS A 60 -19.47 -12.98 -0.65
C LYS A 60 -18.55 -12.31 0.36
N ASP A 61 -17.29 -12.74 0.40
CA ASP A 61 -16.25 -12.12 1.22
C ASP A 61 -15.97 -10.68 0.77
N VAL A 62 -15.92 -10.44 -0.54
CA VAL A 62 -15.81 -9.08 -1.10
C VAL A 62 -17.00 -8.20 -0.68
N GLU A 63 -18.24 -8.72 -0.75
CA GLU A 63 -19.45 -8.00 -0.34
C GLU A 63 -19.44 -7.64 1.16
N LEU A 64 -18.96 -8.57 2.01
CA LEU A 64 -18.80 -8.34 3.44
C LEU A 64 -17.83 -7.18 3.71
N HIS A 65 -16.67 -7.19 3.05
CA HIS A 65 -15.66 -6.14 3.19
C HIS A 65 -16.12 -4.80 2.60
N TRP A 66 -16.84 -4.82 1.48
CA TRP A 66 -17.47 -3.62 0.92
C TRP A 66 -18.48 -3.00 1.89
N THR A 67 -19.32 -3.83 2.52
CA THR A 67 -20.27 -3.36 3.54
C THR A 67 -19.57 -2.70 4.72
N TYR A 68 -18.43 -3.25 5.15
CA TYR A 68 -17.59 -2.62 6.17
C TYR A 68 -17.05 -1.26 5.71
N ILE A 69 -16.49 -1.18 4.50
CA ILE A 69 -15.95 0.07 3.93
C ILE A 69 -17.04 1.15 3.82
N SER A 70 -18.24 0.79 3.37
CA SER A 70 -19.38 1.71 3.27
C SER A 70 -19.76 2.31 4.63
N LYS A 71 -19.86 1.48 5.67
CA LYS A 71 -20.12 1.95 7.04
C LYS A 71 -18.98 2.80 7.60
N LEU A 72 -17.73 2.44 7.27
CA LEU A 72 -16.55 3.21 7.68
C LEU A 72 -16.53 4.58 7.01
N HIS A 73 -16.84 4.64 5.72
CA HIS A 73 -16.99 5.88 4.97
C HIS A 73 -17.98 6.84 5.64
N ASP A 74 -19.18 6.35 5.97
CA ASP A 74 -20.22 7.16 6.63
C ASP A 74 -19.83 7.65 8.02
N ARG A 75 -18.99 6.91 8.75
CA ARG A 75 -18.45 7.39 10.04
C ARG A 75 -17.34 8.42 9.84
N LEU A 76 -16.47 8.21 8.86
CA LEU A 76 -15.34 9.09 8.60
C LEU A 76 -15.76 10.42 8.01
N ILE A 77 -16.81 10.45 7.18
CA ILE A 77 -17.25 11.70 6.55
C ILE A 77 -17.68 12.76 7.58
N VAL A 78 -18.25 12.34 8.71
CA VAL A 78 -18.61 13.24 9.83
C VAL A 78 -17.36 13.94 10.38
N SER A 79 -16.30 13.18 10.62
CA SER A 79 -15.05 13.71 11.19
C SER A 79 -14.26 14.51 10.15
N LEU A 80 -14.25 14.03 8.91
CA LEU A 80 -13.60 14.70 7.78
C LEU A 80 -14.26 16.06 7.49
N SER A 81 -15.59 16.14 7.55
CA SER A 81 -16.33 17.40 7.34
C SER A 81 -15.93 18.47 8.35
N LYS A 82 -15.81 18.09 9.63
CA LYS A 82 -15.34 19.00 10.69
C LYS A 82 -13.90 19.45 10.44
N TYR A 83 -13.02 18.49 10.16
CA TYR A 83 -11.62 18.78 9.86
C TYR A 83 -11.45 19.73 8.66
N LEU A 84 -12.23 19.54 7.58
CA LEU A 84 -12.14 20.40 6.41
C LEU A 84 -12.71 21.80 6.67
N ASN A 85 -13.80 21.92 7.43
CA ASN A 85 -14.30 23.21 7.89
C ASN A 85 -13.23 23.95 8.71
N ASP A 86 -12.61 23.28 9.69
CA ASP A 86 -11.58 23.87 10.53
C ASP A 86 -10.33 24.25 9.73
N LEU A 87 -9.91 23.42 8.77
CA LEU A 87 -8.71 23.64 7.95
C LEU A 87 -8.85 24.83 6.99
N TYR A 88 -10.04 25.02 6.43
CA TYR A 88 -10.30 26.06 5.42
C TYR A 88 -11.07 27.26 5.95
N ASP A 89 -11.35 27.29 7.26
CA ASP A 89 -12.19 28.30 7.92
C ASP A 89 -13.57 28.44 7.24
N LEU A 90 -14.21 27.29 6.98
CA LEU A 90 -15.52 27.18 6.35
C LEU A 90 -16.57 26.71 7.36
N GLN A 91 -17.85 26.96 7.06
CA GLN A 91 -18.99 26.52 7.86
C GLN A 91 -19.97 25.70 7.00
N GLU A 92 -19.43 24.81 6.19
CA GLU A 92 -20.21 24.00 5.26
C GLU A 92 -20.84 22.77 5.94
N SER A 93 -21.97 22.31 5.41
CA SER A 93 -22.68 21.16 5.97
C SER A 93 -21.94 19.83 5.71
N GLU A 94 -22.18 18.82 6.56
CA GLU A 94 -21.70 17.45 6.31
C GLU A 94 -22.18 16.94 4.94
N LYS A 95 -23.41 17.27 4.53
CA LYS A 95 -23.94 16.89 3.22
C LYS A 95 -23.12 17.47 2.07
N PHE A 96 -22.67 18.73 2.19
CA PHE A 96 -21.81 19.37 1.20
C PHE A 96 -20.48 18.62 1.07
N TRP A 97 -19.81 18.36 2.20
CA TRP A 97 -18.55 17.63 2.21
C TRP A 97 -18.70 16.20 1.72
N LYS A 98 -19.75 15.50 2.14
CA LYS A 98 -20.10 14.17 1.62
C LYS A 98 -20.18 14.19 0.10
N LEU A 99 -20.91 15.13 -0.50
CA LEU A 99 -20.98 15.22 -1.97
C LEU A 99 -19.61 15.46 -2.62
N ARG A 100 -18.76 16.29 -2.01
CA ARG A 100 -17.46 16.70 -2.58
C ARG A 100 -16.36 15.66 -2.42
N SER A 101 -16.30 14.95 -1.30
CA SER A 101 -15.18 14.08 -0.97
C SER A 101 -15.50 12.58 -1.01
N SER A 102 -16.76 12.18 -1.16
CA SER A 102 -17.12 10.74 -1.13
C SER A 102 -16.39 9.93 -2.19
N TYR A 103 -16.27 10.46 -3.42
CA TYR A 103 -15.59 9.77 -4.51
C TYR A 103 -14.12 9.46 -4.17
N TRP A 104 -13.39 10.45 -3.69
CA TRP A 104 -12.01 10.25 -3.26
C TRP A 104 -11.93 9.34 -2.03
N LEU A 105 -12.78 9.56 -1.03
CA LEU A 105 -12.73 8.83 0.24
C LEU A 105 -13.01 7.34 0.04
N VAL A 106 -14.00 6.96 -0.79
CA VAL A 106 -14.29 5.54 -1.02
C VAL A 106 -13.13 4.84 -1.70
N HIS A 107 -12.51 5.45 -2.71
CA HIS A 107 -11.35 4.85 -3.39
C HIS A 107 -10.13 4.75 -2.49
N TRP A 108 -9.87 5.80 -1.69
CA TRP A 108 -8.79 5.77 -0.70
C TRP A 108 -9.03 4.66 0.34
N LEU A 109 -10.26 4.53 0.86
CA LEU A 109 -10.62 3.50 1.82
C LEU A 109 -10.49 2.09 1.24
N CYS A 110 -10.99 1.84 0.03
CA CYS A 110 -10.81 0.55 -0.64
C CYS A 110 -9.32 0.21 -0.78
N SER A 111 -8.52 1.16 -1.27
CA SER A 111 -7.10 0.96 -1.52
C SER A 111 -6.30 0.75 -0.23
N TYR A 112 -6.61 1.49 0.84
CA TYR A 112 -5.95 1.35 2.14
C TYR A 112 -6.37 0.07 2.87
N TYR A 113 -7.66 -0.24 2.84
CA TYR A 113 -8.22 -1.41 3.50
C TYR A 113 -7.76 -2.72 2.86
N ASP A 114 -7.64 -2.76 1.53
CA ASP A 114 -7.07 -3.90 0.79
C ASP A 114 -5.66 -4.27 1.31
N ARG A 115 -4.78 -3.27 1.40
CA ARG A 115 -3.41 -3.44 1.93
C ARG A 115 -3.39 -3.87 3.39
N TYR A 116 -4.28 -3.29 4.20
CA TYR A 116 -4.45 -3.69 5.58
C TYR A 116 -4.85 -5.17 5.68
N LEU A 117 -5.81 -5.64 4.88
CA LEU A 117 -6.22 -7.04 4.87
C LEU A 117 -5.09 -7.94 4.38
N THR A 118 -4.37 -7.55 3.33
CA THR A 118 -3.21 -8.30 2.83
C THR A 118 -2.20 -8.54 3.94
N ILE A 119 -1.78 -7.50 4.69
CA ILE A 119 -0.86 -7.68 5.82
C ILE A 119 -1.50 -8.50 6.93
N LYS A 120 -2.75 -8.21 7.30
CA LYS A 120 -3.44 -8.87 8.41
C LYS A 120 -3.59 -10.38 8.18
N ASN A 121 -3.79 -10.78 6.93
CA ASN A 121 -3.97 -12.17 6.54
C ASN A 121 -2.63 -12.88 6.29
N LEU A 122 -1.48 -12.21 6.46
CA LEU A 122 -0.18 -12.88 6.46
C LEU A 122 -0.11 -13.82 7.66
N ASN A 123 -0.25 -15.11 7.38
CA ASN A 123 -0.04 -16.17 8.35
C ASN A 123 1.23 -16.94 7.94
N ALA A 124 2.39 -16.33 8.19
CA ALA A 124 3.67 -16.99 7.94
C ALA A 124 4.06 -17.85 9.15
N GLU A 125 4.40 -19.11 8.90
CA GLU A 125 4.96 -20.01 9.93
C GLU A 125 6.42 -19.65 10.31
N TYR A 126 6.96 -18.62 9.67
CA TYR A 126 8.35 -18.20 9.76
C TYR A 126 8.43 -16.68 9.98
N PRO A 127 9.49 -16.18 10.64
CA PRO A 127 9.71 -14.74 10.76
C PRO A 127 9.88 -14.10 9.38
N LEU A 128 9.25 -12.95 9.18
CA LEU A 128 9.37 -12.14 7.97
C LEU A 128 10.24 -10.91 8.24
N VAL A 129 10.98 -10.47 7.23
CA VAL A 129 11.75 -9.23 7.26
C VAL A 129 11.27 -8.34 6.13
N ALA A 130 10.68 -7.20 6.48
CA ALA A 130 10.16 -6.23 5.51
C ALA A 130 11.03 -4.97 5.51
N THR A 131 11.43 -4.52 4.32
CA THR A 131 12.07 -3.22 4.17
C THR A 131 11.00 -2.15 4.01
N VAL A 132 10.95 -1.21 4.96
CA VAL A 132 9.98 -0.11 5.00
C VAL A 132 10.65 1.23 4.80
N VAL A 133 9.91 2.18 4.24
CA VAL A 133 10.36 3.56 4.04
C VAL A 133 9.64 4.48 5.03
N ASN A 134 10.39 5.44 5.60
CA ASN A 134 9.81 6.51 6.39
C ASN A 134 9.61 7.73 5.49
N TYR A 135 8.44 7.95 4.92
CA TYR A 135 8.22 9.10 4.05
C TYR A 135 7.80 10.34 4.85
N SER A 136 8.61 11.40 4.82
CA SER A 136 8.33 12.70 5.48
C SER A 136 8.09 13.86 4.52
N GLY A 137 8.13 13.62 3.20
CA GLY A 137 8.18 14.66 2.17
C GLY A 137 6.86 15.37 1.87
N GLY A 138 5.76 14.96 2.51
CA GLY A 138 4.41 15.40 2.18
C GLY A 138 4.00 14.94 0.78
N LEU A 139 3.10 13.97 0.68
CA LEU A 139 2.58 13.51 -0.60
C LEU A 139 1.75 14.66 -1.20
N LYS A 140 2.35 15.42 -2.12
CA LYS A 140 1.67 16.52 -2.79
C LYS A 140 0.66 15.97 -3.79
N ILE A 141 -0.53 15.68 -3.30
CA ILE A 141 -1.70 15.32 -4.09
C ILE A 141 -2.33 16.61 -4.62
N LYS A 142 -2.50 16.69 -5.94
CA LYS A 142 -3.03 17.90 -6.60
C LYS A 142 -4.55 17.89 -6.77
N SER A 143 -5.13 16.71 -6.96
CA SER A 143 -6.57 16.52 -7.15
C SER A 143 -6.98 15.11 -6.76
N CYS A 144 -8.30 14.84 -6.78
CA CYS A 144 -8.83 13.49 -6.57
C CYS A 144 -8.26 12.52 -7.63
N GLU A 145 -8.23 12.92 -8.90
CA GLU A 145 -7.72 12.11 -10.01
C GLU A 145 -6.24 11.82 -9.85
N ASP A 146 -5.42 12.83 -9.49
CA ASP A 146 -4.00 12.60 -9.18
C ASP A 146 -3.86 11.62 -8.02
N ALA A 147 -4.67 11.74 -6.96
CA ALA A 147 -4.67 10.78 -5.85
C ALA A 147 -4.95 9.34 -6.33
N LEU A 148 -5.95 9.15 -7.18
CA LEU A 148 -6.31 7.84 -7.72
C LEU A 148 -5.21 7.23 -8.59
N GLU A 149 -4.55 8.06 -9.40
CA GLU A 149 -3.38 7.60 -10.16
C GLU A 149 -2.23 7.23 -9.23
N ARG A 150 -1.94 8.05 -8.21
CA ARG A 150 -0.90 7.73 -7.22
C ARG A 150 -1.17 6.42 -6.48
N LEU A 151 -2.41 6.11 -6.13
CA LEU A 151 -2.75 4.86 -5.43
C LEU A 151 -2.38 3.59 -6.21
N LYS A 152 -2.15 3.70 -7.54
CA LYS A 152 -1.72 2.59 -8.41
C LYS A 152 -0.20 2.48 -8.53
N GLU A 153 0.54 3.51 -8.15
CA GLU A 153 1.99 3.59 -8.30
C GLU A 153 2.73 2.80 -7.21
N HIS A 154 3.87 2.19 -7.57
CA HIS A 154 4.66 1.35 -6.66
C HIS A 154 5.22 2.12 -5.48
N GLU A 155 5.57 3.39 -5.69
CA GLU A 155 6.06 4.29 -4.67
C GLU A 155 4.99 4.53 -3.59
N TYR A 156 3.76 4.83 -4.03
CA TYR A 156 2.66 5.08 -3.11
C TYR A 156 2.25 3.79 -2.39
N ASN A 157 2.24 2.67 -3.12
CA ASN A 157 2.02 1.35 -2.56
C ASN A 157 3.01 1.04 -1.42
N LEU A 158 4.31 1.27 -1.66
CA LEU A 158 5.37 1.06 -0.67
C LEU A 158 5.20 1.97 0.55
N ILE A 159 4.84 3.23 0.36
CA ILE A 159 4.56 4.16 1.47
C ILE A 159 3.40 3.63 2.33
N LEU A 160 2.26 3.29 1.72
CA LEU A 160 1.08 2.83 2.47
C LEU A 160 1.34 1.53 3.23
N TYR A 161 2.02 0.55 2.61
CA TYR A 161 2.44 -0.67 3.30
C TYR A 161 3.41 -0.37 4.44
N SER A 162 4.36 0.55 4.25
CA SER A 162 5.30 0.97 5.28
C SER A 162 4.59 1.64 6.47
N GLU A 163 3.62 2.52 6.22
CA GLU A 163 2.79 3.13 7.26
C GLU A 163 1.99 2.09 8.04
N LEU A 164 1.30 1.18 7.34
CA LEU A 164 0.52 0.11 7.96
C LEU A 164 1.39 -0.82 8.82
N LEU A 165 2.55 -1.25 8.31
CA LEU A 165 3.47 -2.12 9.05
C LEU A 165 4.02 -1.44 10.31
N ASN A 166 4.40 -0.15 10.21
CA ASN A 166 4.86 0.63 11.35
C ASN A 166 3.76 0.85 12.40
N PHE A 167 2.51 1.00 11.95
CA PHE A 167 1.35 1.18 12.83
C PHE A 167 0.97 -0.12 13.55
N LEU A 168 0.86 -1.23 12.81
CA LEU A 168 0.35 -2.50 13.32
C LEU A 168 1.38 -3.28 14.14
N LYS A 169 2.68 -3.12 13.84
CA LYS A 169 3.80 -3.76 14.57
C LYS A 169 3.61 -5.27 14.79
N PHE A 170 3.34 -6.01 13.71
CA PHE A 170 3.17 -7.46 13.78
C PHE A 170 4.43 -8.14 14.36
N PRO A 171 4.30 -8.96 15.42
CA PRO A 171 5.46 -9.59 16.06
C PRO A 171 6.26 -10.52 15.14
N SER A 172 5.59 -11.12 14.15
CA SER A 172 6.21 -12.01 13.17
C SER A 172 6.95 -11.27 12.05
N ILE A 173 6.87 -9.93 11.98
CA ILE A 173 7.48 -9.12 10.93
C ILE A 173 8.50 -8.15 11.53
N VAL A 174 9.78 -8.39 11.23
CA VAL A 174 10.88 -7.49 11.57
C VAL A 174 10.97 -6.40 10.49
N LEU A 175 10.97 -5.14 10.91
CA LEU A 175 11.04 -4.00 10.00
C LEU A 175 12.48 -3.50 9.87
N LYS A 176 13.03 -3.53 8.65
CA LYS A 176 14.27 -2.83 8.27
C LYS A 176 13.90 -1.48 7.69
N ARG A 177 14.51 -0.40 8.19
CA ARG A 177 14.20 0.96 7.74
C ARG A 177 15.24 1.43 6.74
N GLU A 178 14.79 1.90 5.59
CA GLU A 178 15.63 2.55 4.59
C GLU A 178 15.32 4.05 4.50
N SER A 179 16.36 4.86 4.26
CA SER A 179 16.23 6.31 4.17
C SER A 179 15.72 6.77 2.80
N ILE A 180 14.97 7.87 2.79
CA ILE A 180 14.20 8.44 1.65
C ILE A 180 15.06 8.84 0.44
N GLU A 181 16.39 8.80 0.51
CA GLU A 181 17.22 9.27 -0.61
C GLU A 181 16.94 8.54 -1.93
N LEU A 182 16.50 7.28 -1.86
CA LEU A 182 15.96 6.50 -2.99
C LEU A 182 14.73 7.16 -3.65
N PHE A 183 13.83 7.76 -2.88
CA PHE A 183 12.58 8.38 -3.37
C PHE A 183 12.79 9.64 -4.21
N ARG A 184 13.85 10.42 -3.93
CA ARG A 184 14.20 11.59 -4.76
C ARG A 184 14.66 11.19 -6.16
N VAL A 185 15.19 9.97 -6.31
CA VAL A 185 15.58 9.40 -7.61
C VAL A 185 14.34 9.00 -8.42
N PHE A 186 13.34 8.39 -7.78
CA PHE A 186 12.08 8.00 -8.45
C PHE A 186 11.31 9.18 -9.02
N GLN A 187 11.18 10.29 -8.27
CA GLN A 187 10.55 11.51 -8.80
C GLN A 187 11.28 12.06 -10.03
N LYS A 188 12.61 12.00 -10.08
CA LYS A 188 13.39 12.47 -11.24
C LYS A 188 13.24 11.57 -12.46
N GLN A 189 13.04 10.27 -12.30
CA GLN A 189 12.88 9.34 -13.42
C GLN A 189 11.47 9.39 -14.05
N THR A 190 10.40 9.50 -13.25
CA THR A 190 9.03 9.65 -13.80
C THR A 190 8.82 10.97 -14.55
N LEU A 191 9.58 12.01 -14.22
CA LEU A 191 9.60 13.28 -14.96
C LEU A 191 10.32 13.16 -16.31
N LYS A 192 11.35 12.30 -16.42
CA LYS A 192 12.11 12.09 -17.66
C LYS A 192 11.41 11.17 -18.66
N SER A 193 10.53 10.27 -18.21
CA SER A 193 9.79 9.37 -19.11
C SER A 193 8.52 9.99 -19.71
N LYS A 194 8.24 11.27 -19.43
CA LYS A 194 7.08 12.03 -19.93
C LYS A 194 7.47 13.20 -20.86
N ILE A 195 8.73 13.23 -21.31
CA ILE A 195 9.27 14.15 -22.34
C ILE A 195 9.74 13.29 -23.50
#